data_AF-A0A328BWU3-F1
#
_entry.id   AF-A0A328BWU3-F1
#
_cell.length_a   1.000
_cell.length_b   1.000
_cell.length_c   1.000
_cell.angle_alpha   90.00
_cell.angle_beta   90.00
_cell.angle_gamma   90.00
#
_symmetry.space_group_name_H-M   'P 1'
#
loop_
_entity.id
_entity.type
_entity.pdbx_description
1 polymer ?
#
loop_
_entity_poly.entity_id
_entity_poly.type
_entity_poly.pdbx_seq_one_letter_code
_entity_poly.pdbx_strand_id
1 'polypeptide(L)'
;MSPRRLCYWPLLGLLIVLHGLPGPCALAQQPDTSLRHPAPQPVRVGSGPIFLVNARLIVGDDGLAALDPNQILRLEVHKGGLTTPAKWRSLAPHGILALTMKPGFPLNTIASKSLPQLRRELKLARPVRFELDGLPLEDPTLRVATAAIAGLEVKQPATVADAPVINIRLVHRPSRPAKPGIYIRGTARR
;
A
#
# COMPACT_ATOMS: atom_id res chain seq x y z
N MET A 1 -20.51 44.66 6.00
CA MET A 1 -21.17 44.93 7.30
C MET A 1 -22.65 44.61 7.19
N SER A 2 -23.07 43.49 7.79
CA SER A 2 -24.47 43.15 8.11
C SER A 2 -24.48 41.94 9.05
N PRO A 3 -25.50 41.78 9.91
CA PRO A 3 -25.28 41.47 11.32
C PRO A 3 -25.47 40.00 11.73
N ARG A 4 -24.88 39.72 12.89
CA ARG A 4 -24.94 38.50 13.71
C ARG A 4 -26.37 38.11 14.07
N ARG A 5 -26.65 36.81 14.16
CA ARG A 5 -27.70 36.26 15.04
C ARG A 5 -27.14 35.10 15.86
N LEU A 6 -27.01 35.32 17.17
CA LEU A 6 -26.92 34.28 18.20
C LEU A 6 -28.30 33.64 18.35
N CYS A 7 -28.34 32.32 18.50
CA CYS A 7 -29.49 31.63 19.09
C CYS A 7 -29.00 30.77 20.25
N TYR A 8 -29.39 31.20 21.45
CA TYR A 8 -29.36 30.49 22.73
C TYR A 8 -30.60 29.59 22.82
N TRP A 9 -30.52 28.45 23.50
CA TRP A 9 -31.61 27.86 24.32
C TRP A 9 -31.11 26.60 25.09
N PRO A 10 -31.79 26.18 26.18
CA PRO A 10 -31.20 26.25 27.52
C PRO A 10 -31.06 24.91 28.26
N LEU A 11 -30.40 25.01 29.43
CA LEU A 11 -30.29 24.05 30.53
C LEU A 11 -31.64 23.64 31.16
N LEU A 12 -31.76 22.36 31.53
CA LEU A 12 -32.27 21.77 32.79
C LEU A 12 -32.59 20.29 32.46
N GLY A 13 -32.24 19.25 33.20
CA GLY A 13 -31.85 19.09 34.59
C GLY A 13 -32.54 17.80 35.08
N LEU A 14 -31.87 16.90 35.81
CA LEU A 14 -32.51 16.17 36.92
C LEU A 14 -31.48 15.38 37.72
N LEU A 15 -31.59 15.56 39.03
CA LEU A 15 -30.83 15.02 40.14
C LEU A 15 -31.58 13.79 40.69
N ILE A 16 -30.93 12.63 40.89
CA ILE A 16 -31.48 11.53 41.69
C ILE A 16 -30.42 11.00 42.67
N VAL A 17 -30.57 11.50 43.90
CA VAL A 17 -30.49 10.89 45.24
C VAL A 17 -29.74 9.55 45.45
N LEU A 18 -28.79 9.63 46.41
CA LEU A 18 -28.15 8.54 47.16
C LEU A 18 -29.10 7.78 48.11
N HIS A 19 -28.92 6.45 48.19
CA HIS A 19 -28.89 5.61 49.42
C HIS A 19 -28.02 4.37 49.04
N GLY A 20 -27.01 3.86 49.75
CA GLY A 20 -26.73 3.78 51.17
C GLY A 20 -26.86 2.32 51.63
N LEU A 21 -25.72 1.59 51.81
CA LEU A 21 -25.42 0.58 52.86
C LEU A 21 -24.33 -0.47 52.45
N PRO A 22 -23.64 -1.11 53.42
CA PRO A 22 -22.26 -1.59 53.30
C PRO A 22 -22.12 -3.12 53.17
N GLY A 23 -20.94 -3.56 52.76
CA GLY A 23 -20.47 -4.94 52.96
C GLY A 23 -19.03 -5.16 52.48
N PRO A 24 -18.07 -5.53 53.36
CA PRO A 24 -16.75 -5.96 52.94
C PRO A 24 -16.78 -7.47 52.72
N CYS A 25 -16.93 -7.89 51.46
CA CYS A 25 -16.60 -9.25 51.05
C CYS A 25 -15.29 -9.20 50.26
N ALA A 26 -14.21 -9.57 50.94
CA ALA A 26 -12.93 -9.90 50.31
C ALA A 26 -13.17 -11.08 49.36
N LEU A 27 -13.34 -10.79 48.07
CA LEU A 27 -13.20 -11.76 47.00
C LEU A 27 -11.75 -11.71 46.53
N ALA A 28 -11.11 -12.87 46.58
CA ALA A 28 -9.77 -13.09 46.05
C ALA A 28 -9.65 -12.46 44.64
N GLN A 29 -8.68 -11.57 44.47
CA GLN A 29 -8.25 -11.11 43.15
C GLN A 29 -7.71 -12.32 42.39
N GLN A 30 -8.58 -12.98 41.63
CA GLN A 30 -8.13 -13.76 40.48
C GLN A 30 -7.35 -12.78 39.59
N PRO A 31 -6.11 -13.11 39.16
CA PRO A 31 -5.46 -12.32 38.14
C PRO A 31 -6.37 -12.39 36.90
N ASP A 32 -6.99 -11.24 36.60
CA ASP A 32 -7.64 -11.00 35.33
C ASP A 32 -6.57 -11.19 34.26
N THR A 33 -6.50 -12.42 33.77
CA THR A 33 -5.86 -12.73 32.51
C THR A 33 -6.85 -12.21 31.48
N SER A 34 -6.97 -10.89 31.39
CA SER A 34 -7.62 -10.25 30.28
C SER A 34 -6.79 -10.65 29.08
N LEU A 35 -7.24 -11.69 28.39
CA LEU A 35 -6.88 -11.98 27.02
C LEU A 35 -7.31 -10.73 26.25
N ARG A 36 -6.44 -9.72 26.24
CA ARG A 36 -6.55 -8.62 25.29
C ARG A 36 -6.48 -9.32 23.94
N HIS A 37 -7.66 -9.48 23.33
CA HIS A 37 -7.72 -9.74 21.91
C HIS A 37 -6.80 -8.70 21.28
N PRO A 38 -5.76 -9.12 20.53
CA PRO A 38 -4.95 -8.14 19.82
C PRO A 38 -5.93 -7.26 19.05
N ALA A 39 -5.83 -5.95 19.25
CA ALA A 39 -6.65 -4.99 18.52
C ALA A 39 -6.65 -5.41 17.05
N PRO A 40 -7.80 -5.41 16.35
CA PRO A 40 -7.86 -5.78 14.96
C PRO A 40 -6.75 -5.00 14.24
N GLN A 41 -5.71 -5.72 13.83
CA GLN A 41 -4.62 -5.09 13.10
C GLN A 41 -5.29 -4.43 11.89
N PRO A 42 -4.96 -3.16 11.56
CA PRO A 42 -5.49 -2.56 10.35
C PRO A 42 -5.22 -3.56 9.24
N VAL A 43 -6.30 -3.99 8.59
CA VAL A 43 -6.25 -4.95 7.49
C VAL A 43 -5.19 -4.41 6.55
N ARG A 44 -4.00 -5.03 6.55
CA ARG A 44 -2.97 -4.68 5.58
C ARG A 44 -3.61 -5.04 4.26
N VAL A 45 -4.01 -4.02 3.50
CA VAL A 45 -4.42 -4.20 2.11
C VAL A 45 -3.27 -4.97 1.48
N GLY A 46 -3.53 -6.24 1.18
CA GLY A 46 -2.54 -7.31 1.13
C GLY A 46 -1.68 -7.31 -0.13
N SER A 47 -1.25 -6.15 -0.61
CA SER A 47 -0.25 -6.05 -1.66
C SER A 47 1.14 -6.04 -1.05
N GLY A 48 2.00 -6.89 -1.61
CA GLY A 48 3.43 -6.91 -1.29
C GLY A 48 4.13 -5.61 -1.71
N PRO A 49 5.45 -5.52 -1.49
CA PRO A 49 6.22 -4.39 -1.96
C PRO A 49 6.17 -4.28 -3.49
N ILE A 50 6.17 -3.05 -3.99
CA ILE A 50 6.33 -2.76 -5.42
C ILE A 50 7.81 -2.84 -5.76
N PHE A 51 8.16 -3.64 -6.77
CA PHE A 51 9.52 -3.68 -7.30
C PHE A 51 9.65 -2.75 -8.50
N LEU A 52 10.57 -1.79 -8.42
CA LEU A 52 10.78 -0.78 -9.45
C LEU A 52 12.19 -0.86 -10.01
N VAL A 53 12.31 -1.27 -11.27
CA VAL A 53 13.59 -1.40 -11.97
C VAL A 53 13.90 -0.11 -12.73
N ASN A 54 15.10 0.42 -12.54
CA ASN A 54 15.64 1.62 -13.18
C ASN A 54 14.67 2.82 -13.14
N ALA A 55 13.95 2.97 -12.02
CA ALA A 55 13.04 4.09 -11.79
C ALA A 55 11.91 4.24 -12.85
N ARG A 56 11.66 3.20 -13.67
CA ARG A 56 10.82 3.26 -14.88
C ARG A 56 9.93 2.05 -15.09
N LEU A 57 10.33 0.86 -14.63
CA LEU A 57 9.62 -0.39 -14.89
C LEU A 57 9.16 -1.03 -13.59
N ILE A 58 7.85 -1.13 -13.40
CA ILE A 58 7.25 -1.91 -12.33
C ILE A 58 7.29 -3.39 -12.73
N VAL A 59 7.88 -4.21 -11.86
CA VAL A 59 7.91 -5.66 -12.01
C VAL A 59 7.17 -6.33 -10.84
N GLY A 60 6.53 -7.45 -11.11
CA GLY A 60 5.95 -8.30 -10.07
C GLY A 60 7.01 -9.24 -9.49
N ASP A 61 6.61 -10.07 -8.53
CA ASP A 61 7.49 -11.07 -7.89
C ASP A 61 8.25 -11.93 -8.93
N ASP A 62 7.56 -12.35 -9.99
CA ASP A 62 8.11 -13.19 -11.07
C ASP A 62 9.15 -12.44 -11.90
N GLY A 63 8.93 -11.14 -12.12
CA GLY A 63 9.87 -10.30 -12.86
C GLY A 63 11.15 -10.07 -12.09
N LEU A 64 11.09 -10.01 -10.76
CA LEU A 64 12.28 -9.93 -9.90
C LEU A 64 13.12 -11.21 -9.99
N ALA A 65 12.48 -12.38 -10.00
CA ALA A 65 13.18 -13.67 -10.12
C ALA A 65 13.91 -13.85 -11.46
N ALA A 66 13.48 -13.14 -12.51
CA ALA A 66 14.10 -13.15 -13.83
C ALA A 66 15.31 -12.20 -13.94
N LEU A 67 15.58 -11.34 -12.95
CA LEU A 67 16.73 -10.45 -12.96
C LEU A 67 17.99 -11.18 -12.49
N ASP A 68 19.09 -11.04 -13.23
CA ASP A 68 20.42 -11.45 -12.76
C ASP A 68 20.88 -10.53 -11.63
N PRO A 69 21.08 -11.03 -10.40
CA PRO A 69 21.51 -10.21 -9.27
C PRO A 69 22.86 -9.51 -9.51
N ASN A 70 23.74 -10.09 -10.32
CA ASN A 70 25.05 -9.50 -10.64
C ASN A 70 24.93 -8.23 -11.49
N GLN A 71 23.77 -7.99 -12.10
CA GLN A 71 23.49 -6.79 -12.88
C GLN A 71 22.89 -5.66 -12.03
N ILE A 72 22.56 -5.91 -10.76
CA ILE A 72 22.04 -4.88 -9.86
C ILE A 72 23.22 -4.03 -9.37
N LEU A 73 23.17 -2.73 -9.66
CA LEU A 73 24.14 -1.74 -9.21
C LEU A 73 23.80 -1.20 -7.82
N ARG A 74 22.50 -0.95 -7.57
CA ARG A 74 22.01 -0.38 -6.31
C ARG A 74 20.62 -0.89 -6.00
N LEU A 75 20.35 -1.09 -4.72
CA LEU A 75 19.02 -1.42 -4.21
C LEU A 75 18.66 -0.41 -3.12
N GLU A 76 17.45 0.13 -3.20
CA GLU A 76 16.90 1.06 -2.22
C GLU A 76 15.54 0.58 -1.73
N VAL A 77 15.28 0.76 -0.44
CA VAL A 77 13.99 0.44 0.18
C VAL A 77 13.34 1.75 0.60
N HIS A 78 12.19 2.07 0.01
CA HIS A 78 11.40 3.24 0.35
C HIS A 78 10.14 2.78 1.09
N LYS A 79 10.06 3.08 2.39
CA LYS A 79 8.91 2.74 3.25
C LYS A 79 7.95 3.93 3.47
N GLY A 80 8.02 4.92 2.57
CA GLY A 80 7.30 6.18 2.65
C GLY A 80 8.07 7.33 3.31
N GLY A 81 7.39 8.47 3.41
CA GLY A 81 7.93 9.70 3.99
C GLY A 81 8.72 10.57 2.99
N LEU A 82 9.56 11.45 3.53
CA LEU A 82 10.32 12.46 2.78
C LEU A 82 11.42 11.86 1.87
N THR A 83 11.88 10.65 2.17
CA THR A 83 12.94 9.97 1.41
C THR A 83 12.42 9.35 0.11
N THR A 84 11.11 9.14 0.00
CA THR A 84 10.50 8.62 -1.23
C THR A 84 10.41 9.75 -2.26
N PRO A 85 10.93 9.55 -3.50
CA PRO A 85 10.80 10.53 -4.57
C PRO A 85 9.34 10.95 -4.77
N ALA A 86 9.11 12.25 -5.00
CA ALA A 86 7.76 12.81 -5.06
C ALA A 86 6.83 12.02 -6.00
N LYS A 87 7.35 11.67 -7.18
CA LYS A 87 6.63 10.92 -8.23
C LYS A 87 6.21 9.49 -7.87
N TRP A 88 6.70 8.94 -6.76
CA TRP A 88 6.31 7.61 -6.26
C TRP A 88 5.70 7.68 -4.86
N ARG A 89 5.49 8.88 -4.33
CA ARG A 89 5.03 9.05 -2.94
C ARG A 89 3.66 8.44 -2.73
N SER A 90 2.79 8.50 -3.74
CA SER A 90 1.49 7.84 -3.74
C SER A 90 1.56 6.32 -3.59
N LEU A 91 2.67 5.69 -4.02
CA LEU A 91 2.90 4.25 -3.97
C LEU A 91 3.57 3.78 -2.67
N ALA A 92 4.02 4.72 -1.83
CA ALA A 92 4.66 4.44 -0.55
C ALA A 92 3.86 3.49 0.38
N PRO A 93 2.52 3.50 0.43
CA PRO A 93 1.77 2.57 1.27
C PRO A 93 2.02 1.08 0.99
N HIS A 94 2.45 0.70 -0.23
CA HIS A 94 2.86 -0.68 -0.55
C HIS A 94 4.32 -0.97 -0.16
N GLY A 95 5.12 0.07 0.10
CA GLY A 95 6.57 -0.04 0.15
C GLY A 95 7.16 -0.26 -1.24
N ILE A 96 8.30 0.36 -1.50
CA ILE A 96 8.93 0.31 -2.83
C ILE A 96 10.35 -0.22 -2.68
N LEU A 97 10.67 -1.27 -3.43
CA LEU A 97 12.03 -1.74 -3.63
C LEU A 97 12.53 -1.24 -4.99
N ALA A 98 13.33 -0.17 -4.98
CA ALA A 98 13.89 0.39 -6.20
C ALA A 98 15.24 -0.26 -6.51
N LEU A 99 15.34 -0.90 -7.68
CA LEU A 99 16.55 -1.55 -8.17
C LEU A 99 17.12 -0.72 -9.32
N THR A 100 18.36 -0.27 -9.18
CA THR A 100 19.13 0.33 -10.27
C THR A 100 20.04 -0.74 -10.84
N MET A 101 19.91 -1.02 -12.12
CA MET A 101 20.73 -1.95 -12.87
C MET A 101 21.98 -1.27 -13.41
N LYS A 102 23.00 -2.06 -13.74
CA LYS A 102 24.19 -1.58 -14.44
C LYS A 102 23.83 -0.97 -15.82
N PRO A 103 24.60 0.02 -16.30
CA PRO A 103 24.45 0.54 -17.65
C PRO A 103 24.51 -0.59 -18.70
N GLY A 104 23.69 -0.49 -19.73
CA GLY A 104 23.60 -1.53 -20.78
C GLY A 104 22.66 -2.70 -20.45
N PHE A 105 22.08 -2.76 -19.24
CA PHE A 105 21.05 -3.75 -18.94
C PHE A 105 19.85 -3.60 -19.89
N PRO A 106 19.46 -4.67 -20.63
CA PRO A 106 18.47 -4.56 -21.68
C PRO A 106 17.05 -4.60 -21.11
N LEU A 107 16.57 -3.46 -20.58
CA LEU A 107 15.20 -3.31 -20.05
C LEU A 107 14.10 -3.74 -21.03
N ASN A 108 14.39 -3.73 -22.34
CA ASN A 108 13.49 -4.12 -23.41
C ASN A 108 13.26 -5.64 -23.51
N THR A 109 14.08 -6.48 -22.86
CA THR A 109 13.84 -7.93 -22.80
C THR A 109 12.64 -8.26 -21.93
N ILE A 110 12.29 -7.39 -20.97
CA ILE A 110 11.11 -7.54 -20.14
C ILE A 110 9.92 -6.94 -20.90
N ALA A 111 9.06 -7.83 -21.39
CA ALA A 111 7.80 -7.45 -22.01
C ALA A 111 7.00 -6.54 -21.05
N SER A 112 6.74 -5.31 -21.50
CA SER A 112 6.15 -4.27 -20.65
C SER A 112 5.34 -3.27 -21.45
N LYS A 113 4.25 -2.79 -20.85
CA LYS A 113 3.34 -1.81 -21.45
C LYS A 113 3.48 -0.48 -20.73
N SER A 114 3.53 0.61 -21.49
CA SER A 114 3.42 1.96 -20.94
C SER A 114 1.96 2.29 -20.61
N LEU A 115 1.73 3.23 -19.70
CA LEU A 115 0.37 3.66 -19.35
C LEU A 115 -0.44 4.13 -20.59
N PRO A 116 0.13 4.91 -21.54
CA PRO A 116 -0.58 5.25 -22.78
C PRO A 116 -0.86 4.04 -23.70
N GLN A 117 -0.04 2.99 -23.66
CA GLN A 117 -0.33 1.75 -24.40
C GLN A 117 -1.53 1.03 -23.78
N LEU A 118 -1.60 0.91 -22.46
CA LEU A 118 -2.72 0.31 -21.75
C LEU A 118 -4.04 1.04 -22.05
N ARG A 119 -4.04 2.38 -22.06
CA ARG A 119 -5.23 3.18 -22.44
C ARG A 119 -5.73 2.85 -23.85
N ARG A 120 -4.81 2.76 -24.81
CA ARG A 120 -5.15 2.51 -26.22
C ARG A 120 -5.71 1.11 -26.44
N GLU A 121 -5.16 0.12 -25.76
CA GLU A 121 -5.64 -1.26 -25.81
C GLU A 121 -7.08 -1.39 -25.30
N LEU A 122 -7.43 -0.63 -24.26
CA LEU A 122 -8.78 -0.55 -23.71
C LEU A 122 -9.73 0.35 -24.54
N LYS A 123 -9.25 0.92 -25.66
CA LYS A 123 -10.01 1.79 -26.57
C LYS A 123 -10.71 2.97 -25.86
N LEU A 124 -10.09 3.50 -24.81
CA LEU A 124 -10.64 4.64 -24.06
C LEU A 124 -10.29 5.96 -24.77
N ALA A 125 -11.32 6.65 -25.23
CA ALA A 125 -11.18 7.89 -26.01
C ALA A 125 -10.81 9.12 -25.16
N ARG A 126 -11.20 9.12 -23.88
CA ARG A 126 -10.98 10.25 -22.95
C ARG A 126 -9.64 10.13 -22.21
N PRO A 127 -9.09 11.23 -21.68
CA PRO A 127 -8.03 11.17 -20.68
C PRO A 127 -8.46 10.29 -19.50
N VAL A 128 -7.51 9.51 -18.97
CA VAL A 128 -7.75 8.54 -17.91
C VAL A 128 -6.75 8.77 -16.78
N ARG A 129 -7.15 8.45 -15.55
CA ARG A 129 -6.21 8.34 -14.42
C ARG A 129 -5.80 6.89 -14.27
N PHE A 130 -4.58 6.67 -13.78
CA PHE A 130 -4.07 5.32 -13.53
C PHE A 130 -3.92 5.10 -12.03
N GLU A 131 -4.31 3.92 -11.59
CA GLU A 131 -4.06 3.39 -10.25
C GLU A 131 -3.27 2.08 -10.36
N LEU A 132 -2.50 1.77 -9.33
CA LEU A 132 -1.84 0.49 -9.11
C LEU A 132 -2.36 -0.06 -7.78
N ASP A 133 -3.10 -1.15 -7.84
CA ASP A 133 -3.75 -1.78 -6.68
C ASP A 133 -4.55 -0.77 -5.82
N GLY A 134 -5.18 0.20 -6.47
CA GLY A 134 -5.99 1.24 -5.84
C GLY A 134 -5.22 2.49 -5.40
N LEU A 135 -3.89 2.56 -5.59
CA LEU A 135 -3.09 3.76 -5.33
C LEU A 135 -2.82 4.55 -6.62
N PRO A 136 -2.88 5.88 -6.62
CA PRO A 136 -2.71 6.65 -7.85
C PRO A 136 -1.27 6.57 -8.38
N LEU A 137 -1.12 6.41 -9.69
CA LEU A 137 0.16 6.49 -10.39
C LEU A 137 0.39 7.93 -10.88
N GLU A 138 1.34 8.62 -10.24
CA GLU A 138 1.65 10.02 -10.56
C GLU A 138 2.65 10.16 -11.73
N ASP A 139 3.52 9.17 -11.93
CA ASP A 139 4.54 9.21 -12.99
C ASP A 139 4.01 8.59 -14.31
N PRO A 140 3.76 9.41 -15.35
CA PRO A 140 3.22 8.92 -16.62
C PRO A 140 4.24 8.13 -17.44
N THR A 141 5.54 8.20 -17.09
CA THR A 141 6.62 7.51 -17.80
C THR A 141 6.79 6.06 -17.35
N LEU A 142 6.10 5.66 -16.28
CA LEU A 142 6.14 4.30 -15.77
C LEU A 142 5.61 3.30 -16.80
N ARG A 143 6.26 2.14 -16.80
CA ARG A 143 5.86 0.95 -17.53
C ARG A 143 5.58 -0.15 -16.54
N VAL A 144 4.66 -1.04 -16.89
CA VAL A 144 4.34 -2.23 -16.09
C VAL A 144 4.71 -3.46 -16.90
N ALA A 145 5.48 -4.36 -16.31
CA ALA A 145 5.79 -5.65 -16.92
C ALA A 145 4.48 -6.41 -17.18
N THR A 146 4.29 -6.96 -18.38
CA THR A 146 3.03 -7.61 -18.75
C THR A 146 2.73 -8.82 -17.87
N ALA A 147 3.77 -9.58 -17.52
CA ALA A 147 3.67 -10.72 -16.60
C ALA A 147 3.31 -10.32 -15.16
N ALA A 148 3.46 -9.04 -14.80
CA ALA A 148 3.11 -8.54 -13.48
C ALA A 148 1.63 -8.12 -13.37
N ILE A 149 0.92 -7.98 -14.49
CA ILE A 149 -0.47 -7.53 -14.51
C ILE A 149 -1.38 -8.73 -14.28
N ALA A 150 -2.04 -8.78 -13.12
CA ALA A 150 -3.08 -9.77 -12.82
C ALA A 150 -4.39 -9.44 -13.55
N GLY A 151 -4.67 -8.14 -13.71
CA GLY A 151 -5.86 -7.68 -14.40
C GLY A 151 -5.90 -6.15 -14.53
N LEU A 152 -6.78 -5.67 -15.40
CA LEU A 152 -7.08 -4.25 -15.56
C LEU A 152 -8.54 -4.03 -15.22
N GLU A 153 -8.81 -3.13 -14.28
CA GLU A 153 -10.14 -2.76 -13.86
C GLU A 153 -10.42 -1.32 -14.27
N VAL A 154 -11.47 -1.10 -15.05
CA VAL A 154 -11.87 0.25 -15.49
C VAL A 154 -13.02 0.71 -14.60
N LYS A 155 -12.76 1.70 -13.75
CA LYS A 155 -13.78 2.37 -12.94
C LYS A 155 -14.34 3.53 -13.74
N GLN A 156 -15.63 3.45 -14.05
CA GLN A 156 -16.34 4.55 -14.66
C GLN A 156 -16.59 5.64 -13.61
N PRO A 157 -16.46 6.91 -13.98
CA PRO A 157 -16.75 8.00 -13.08
C PRO A 157 -18.26 8.06 -12.77
N ALA A 158 -18.62 8.45 -11.56
CA ALA A 158 -20.02 8.68 -11.19
C ALA A 158 -20.61 9.91 -11.91
N THR A 159 -19.75 10.87 -12.28
CA THR A 159 -20.12 12.10 -12.96
C THR A 159 -19.40 12.22 -14.29
N VAL A 160 -20.06 12.74 -15.33
CA VAL A 160 -19.47 12.91 -16.68
C VAL A 160 -18.22 13.81 -16.68
N ALA A 161 -18.09 14.68 -15.67
CA ALA A 161 -16.96 15.60 -15.49
C ALA A 161 -15.66 14.91 -15.02
N ASP A 162 -15.76 13.74 -14.38
CA ASP A 162 -14.59 13.04 -13.87
C ASP A 162 -13.95 12.16 -14.93
N ALA A 163 -12.63 11.98 -14.84
CA ALA A 163 -11.89 11.09 -15.73
C ALA A 163 -12.08 9.62 -15.28
N PRO A 164 -12.31 8.67 -16.20
CA PRO A 164 -12.30 7.26 -15.86
C PRO A 164 -10.94 6.84 -15.30
N VAL A 165 -10.96 5.86 -14.40
CA VAL A 165 -9.77 5.38 -13.70
C VAL A 165 -9.48 3.95 -14.13
N ILE A 166 -8.26 3.70 -14.60
CA ILE A 166 -7.76 2.36 -14.88
C ILE A 166 -6.94 1.92 -13.67
N ASN A 167 -7.47 0.96 -12.91
CA ASN A 167 -6.75 0.31 -11.84
C ASN A 167 -6.03 -0.94 -12.35
N ILE A 168 -4.70 -0.92 -12.29
CA ILE A 168 -3.82 -2.01 -12.67
C ILE A 168 -3.63 -2.89 -11.42
N ARG A 169 -4.11 -4.13 -11.48
CA ARG A 169 -3.92 -5.09 -10.38
C ARG A 169 -2.64 -5.87 -10.60
N LEU A 170 -1.76 -5.90 -9.61
CA LEU A 170 -0.53 -6.69 -9.71
C LEU A 170 -0.76 -8.15 -9.29
N VAL A 171 -0.01 -9.05 -9.91
CA VAL A 171 0.13 -10.42 -9.44
C VAL A 171 0.92 -10.39 -8.13
N HIS A 172 0.30 -10.86 -7.06
CA HIS A 172 0.94 -11.02 -5.75
C HIS A 172 1.09 -12.49 -5.44
N ARG A 173 2.32 -12.95 -5.21
CA ARG A 173 2.50 -14.30 -4.66
C ARG A 173 2.16 -14.30 -3.18
N PRO A 174 1.41 -15.29 -2.69
CA PRO A 174 1.23 -15.45 -1.26
C PRO A 174 2.60 -15.63 -0.60
N SER A 175 2.85 -14.87 0.47
CA SER A 175 4.07 -15.03 1.26
C SER A 175 4.14 -16.47 1.74
N ARG A 176 5.16 -17.22 1.29
CA ARG A 176 5.35 -18.58 1.81
C ARG A 176 5.67 -18.45 3.30
N PRO A 177 4.97 -19.18 4.19
CA PRO A 177 5.31 -19.18 5.60
C PRO A 177 6.78 -19.60 5.73
N ALA A 178 7.55 -18.83 6.49
CA ALA A 178 8.92 -19.20 6.81
C ALA A 178 8.87 -20.57 7.47
N LYS A 179 9.58 -21.56 6.91
CA LYS A 179 9.72 -22.86 7.58
C LYS A 179 10.41 -22.58 8.92
N PRO A 180 9.88 -23.07 10.06
CA PRO A 180 10.58 -22.96 11.32
C PRO A 180 11.91 -23.71 11.19
N GLY A 181 12.99 -22.94 11.14
CA GLY A 181 14.35 -23.42 10.96
C GLY A 181 15.27 -22.43 11.65
N ILE A 182 16.20 -22.95 12.46
CA ILE A 182 17.21 -22.14 13.13
C ILE A 182 18.24 -21.76 12.07
N TYR A 183 18.17 -20.52 11.58
CA TYR A 183 19.22 -19.97 10.71
C TYR A 183 20.34 -19.42 11.61
N ILE A 184 21.35 -20.23 11.89
CA ILE A 184 22.58 -19.75 12.54
C ILE A 184 23.35 -18.92 11.50
N ARG A 185 23.22 -17.59 11.58
CA ARG A 185 23.95 -16.65 10.74
C ARG A 185 25.30 -16.35 11.37
N GLY A 186 26.37 -16.91 10.80
CA GLY A 186 27.74 -16.44 11.00
C GLY A 186 28.51 -17.07 12.16
N THR A 187 29.34 -18.05 11.83
CA THR A 187 30.66 -18.24 12.47
C THR A 187 31.70 -18.50 11.38
N ALA A 188 31.84 -17.59 10.42
CA ALA A 188 33.08 -17.56 9.63
C ALA A 188 34.13 -16.84 10.48
N ARG A 189 34.91 -17.65 11.21
CA ARG A 189 36.04 -17.21 12.03
C ARG A 189 37.30 -17.31 11.17
N ARG A 190 37.95 -16.14 11.00
CA ARG A 190 39.32 -15.88 10.51
C ARG A 190 39.64 -16.19 9.06
#